data_AF-A0A838RCB8-F1
#
_entry.id   AF-A0A838RCB8-F1
#
_cell.length_a   1.000
_cell.length_b   1.000
_cell.length_c   1.000
_cell.angle_alpha   90.00
_cell.angle_beta   90.00
_cell.angle_gamma   90.00
#
_symmetry.space_group_name_H-M   'P 1'
#
loop_
_entity.id
_entity.type
_entity.pdbx_description
1 polymer ?
#
loop_
_entity_poly.entity_id
_entity_poly.type
_entity_poly.pdbx_seq_one_letter_code
_entity_poly.pdbx_strand_id
1 'polypeptide(L)'
;MKIFLDTAILDEIRIADSWGILDGVTTNPSLAAKAGRDFRTNILAISELIGERAGTVSAETVALETEKMVEEGRLVTSWGS
;
A
#
# COMPACT_ATOMS: atom_id res chain seq x y z
N MET A 1 20.20 2.50 -3.57
CA MET A 1 19.01 2.73 -4.43
C MET A 1 17.88 1.89 -3.87
N LYS A 2 16.65 2.40 -3.82
CA LYS A 2 15.47 1.64 -3.39
C LYS A 2 14.49 1.48 -4.56
N ILE A 3 13.81 0.34 -4.67
CA ILE A 3 12.85 0.02 -5.73
C ILE A 3 11.47 -0.17 -5.10
N PHE A 4 10.51 0.65 -5.53
CA PHE A 4 9.12 0.55 -5.13
C PHE A 4 8.26 0.19 -6.34
N LEU A 5 7.28 -0.69 -6.15
CA LEU A 5 6.28 -0.99 -7.17
C LEU A 5 5.05 -0.11 -6.98
N ASP A 6 4.63 0.58 -8.03
CA ASP A 6 3.45 1.44 -8.01
C ASP A 6 2.21 0.70 -8.52
N THR A 7 1.55 -0.04 -7.64
CA THR A 7 0.34 -0.81 -7.95
C THR A 7 -0.44 -1.17 -6.70
N ALA A 8 -1.73 -1.49 -6.88
CA ALA A 8 -2.56 -2.08 -5.83
C ALA A 8 -3.06 -3.49 -6.20
N ILE A 9 -2.52 -4.09 -7.28
CA ILE A 9 -2.90 -5.43 -7.77
C ILE A 9 -1.99 -6.49 -7.15
N LEU A 10 -2.57 -7.38 -6.34
CA LEU A 10 -1.82 -8.40 -5.59
C LEU A 10 -1.03 -9.37 -6.50
N ASP A 11 -1.54 -9.69 -7.68
CA ASP A 11 -0.83 -10.57 -8.63
C ASP A 11 0.47 -9.95 -9.14
N GLU A 12 0.46 -8.65 -9.48
CA GLU A 12 1.64 -7.91 -9.93
C GLU A 12 2.69 -7.83 -8.82
N ILE A 13 2.24 -7.54 -7.59
CA ILE A 13 3.10 -7.44 -6.41
C ILE A 13 3.74 -8.80 -6.11
N ARG A 14 2.99 -9.90 -6.20
CA ARG A 14 3.53 -11.26 -5.96
C ARG A 14 4.62 -11.61 -6.96
N ILE A 15 4.43 -11.27 -8.23
CA ILE A 15 5.43 -11.51 -9.27
C ILE A 15 6.69 -10.69 -8.99
N ALA A 16 6.54 -9.40 -8.69
CA ALA A 16 7.69 -8.53 -8.44
C ALA A 16 8.43 -8.86 -7.12
N ASP A 17 7.70 -9.25 -6.06
CA ASP A 17 8.31 -9.71 -4.80
C ASP A 17 9.14 -10.99 -5.01
N SER A 18 8.69 -11.89 -5.90
CA SER A 18 9.44 -13.11 -6.24
C SER A 18 10.82 -12.86 -6.84
N TRP A 19 11.07 -11.66 -7.37
CA TRP A 19 12.38 -11.26 -7.88
C TRP A 19 13.35 -10.87 -6.75
N GLY A 20 12.84 -10.60 -5.55
CA GLY A 20 13.65 -10.24 -4.38
C GLY A 20 14.28 -8.85 -4.45
N ILE A 21 13.68 -7.92 -5.21
CA ILE A 21 14.24 -6.58 -5.47
C ILE A 21 13.42 -5.43 -4.86
N LEU A 22 12.25 -5.71 -4.29
CA LEU A 22 11.34 -4.66 -3.79
C LEU A 22 11.75 -4.18 -2.40
N ASP A 23 11.69 -2.86 -2.21
CA ASP A 23 11.81 -2.16 -0.93
C ASP A 23 10.47 -1.59 -0.43
N GLY A 24 9.41 -1.73 -1.23
CA GLY A 24 8.05 -1.33 -0.86
C GLY A 24 7.07 -1.31 -2.02
N VAL A 25 5.84 -0.93 -1.69
CA VAL A 25 4.76 -0.71 -2.65
C VAL A 25 4.18 0.68 -2.42
N THR A 26 3.95 1.44 -3.47
CA THR A 26 3.20 2.69 -3.43
C THR A 26 1.80 2.49 -4.00
N THR A 27 0.81 3.12 -3.37
CA THR A 27 -0.57 3.11 -3.83
C THR A 27 -1.13 4.53 -3.81
N ASN A 28 -2.11 4.77 -4.68
CA ASN A 28 -2.92 5.98 -4.70
C ASN A 28 -4.40 5.59 -4.87
N PRO A 29 -5.37 6.51 -4.68
CA PRO A 29 -6.79 6.18 -4.73
C PRO A 29 -7.23 5.58 -6.07
N SER A 30 -6.60 5.99 -7.18
CA SER A 30 -6.92 5.47 -8.52
C SER A 30 -6.48 4.02 -8.69
N LEU A 31 -5.30 3.65 -8.20
CA LEU A 31 -4.81 2.26 -8.22
C LEU A 31 -5.64 1.38 -7.29
N ALA A 32 -5.93 1.85 -6.08
CA ALA A 32 -6.78 1.13 -5.12
C ALA A 32 -8.19 0.87 -5.68
N ALA A 33 -8.79 1.85 -6.36
CA ALA A 33 -10.08 1.68 -7.02
C ALA A 33 -10.03 0.62 -8.14
N LYS A 34 -8.96 0.61 -8.95
CA LYS A 34 -8.76 -0.40 -10.01
C LYS A 34 -8.59 -1.81 -9.47
N ALA A 35 -8.08 -1.97 -8.26
CA ALA A 35 -7.94 -3.28 -7.61
C ALA A 35 -9.30 -3.93 -7.28
N GLY A 36 -10.39 -3.16 -7.23
CA GLY A 36 -11.74 -3.68 -7.03
C GLY A 36 -11.96 -4.35 -5.68
N ARG A 37 -11.13 -4.02 -4.68
CA ARG A 37 -11.19 -4.53 -3.31
C ARG A 37 -11.45 -3.40 -2.32
N ASP A 38 -11.99 -3.77 -1.15
CA ASP A 38 -12.02 -2.86 0.00
C ASP A 38 -10.61 -2.34 0.31
N PHE A 39 -10.49 -1.03 0.53
CA PHE A 39 -9.20 -0.35 0.64
C PHE A 39 -8.35 -0.89 1.79
N ARG A 40 -8.93 -0.99 2.99
CA ARG A 40 -8.24 -1.51 4.17
C ARG A 40 -7.78 -2.95 3.97
N THR A 41 -8.69 -3.78 3.47
CA THR A 41 -8.40 -5.19 3.19
C THR A 41 -7.29 -5.34 2.16
N ASN A 42 -7.25 -4.46 1.15
CA ASN A 42 -6.22 -4.50 0.13
C ASN A 42 -4.85 -4.05 0.67
N ILE A 43 -4.78 -2.95 1.42
CA ILE A 43 -3.52 -2.48 2.03
C ILE A 43 -2.93 -3.54 2.97
N LEU A 44 -3.75 -4.19 3.80
CA LEU A 44 -3.28 -5.27 4.68
C LEU A 44 -2.79 -6.49 3.88
N ALA A 45 -3.49 -6.87 2.81
CA ALA A 45 -3.06 -7.97 1.95
C ALA A 45 -1.74 -7.67 1.24
N ILE A 46 -1.51 -6.42 0.81
CA ILE A 46 -0.22 -5.99 0.24
C ILE A 46 0.88 -6.09 1.31
N SER A 47 0.61 -5.58 2.51
CA SER A 47 1.57 -5.61 3.62
C SER A 47 1.95 -7.03 4.02
N GLU A 48 0.99 -7.96 4.07
CA GLU A 48 1.24 -9.37 4.36
C GLU A 48 2.04 -10.04 3.23
N LEU A 49 1.72 -9.72 1.98
CA LEU A 49 2.36 -10.30 0.79
C LEU A 49 3.84 -9.94 0.69
N ILE A 50 4.21 -8.68 0.92
CA ILE A 50 5.61 -8.21 0.84
C ILE A 50 6.39 -8.48 2.13
N GLY A 51 5.67 -8.72 3.24
CA GLY A 51 6.21 -9.06 4.55
C GLY A 51 7.26 -8.06 5.07
N GLU A 52 8.09 -8.50 6.01
CA GLU A 52 9.15 -7.66 6.58
C GLU A 52 10.31 -7.39 5.60
N ARG A 53 10.44 -8.19 4.54
CA ARG A 53 11.58 -8.13 3.61
C ARG A 53 11.51 -6.94 2.67
N ALA A 54 10.32 -6.67 2.14
CA ALA A 54 10.13 -5.65 1.11
C ALA A 54 9.52 -4.35 1.68
N GLY A 55 9.72 -4.05 2.97
CA GLY A 55 9.56 -2.70 3.51
C GLY A 55 8.12 -2.18 3.61
N THR A 56 7.92 -0.88 3.34
CA THR A 56 6.69 -0.14 3.68
C THR A 56 5.69 -0.12 2.53
N VAL A 57 4.40 -0.16 2.87
CA VAL A 57 3.29 0.17 1.95
C VAL A 57 2.91 1.63 2.14
N SER A 58 3.04 2.44 1.08
CA SER A 58 2.54 3.81 1.07
C SER A 58 1.09 3.83 0.58
N ALA A 59 0.20 4.46 1.35
CA ALA A 59 -1.20 4.62 1.01
C ALA A 59 -1.61 6.09 1.19
N GLU A 60 -2.12 6.70 0.13
CA GLU A 60 -2.54 8.10 0.11
C GLU A 60 -3.92 8.30 0.76
N THR A 61 -4.07 9.46 1.39
CA THR A 61 -5.35 9.98 1.89
C THR A 61 -6.17 10.60 0.75
N VAL A 62 -7.45 10.84 0.99
CA VAL A 62 -8.35 11.51 0.01
C VAL A 62 -8.82 12.88 0.49
N ALA A 63 -8.72 13.14 1.79
CA ALA A 63 -9.03 14.46 2.35
C ALA A 63 -8.15 15.56 1.76
N LEU A 64 -8.72 16.76 1.60
CA LEU A 64 -8.01 17.96 1.16
C LEU A 64 -7.73 18.95 2.31
N GLU A 65 -8.37 18.75 3.47
CA GLU A 65 -8.17 19.53 4.68
C GLU A 65 -7.10 18.88 5.55
N THR A 66 -6.15 19.67 6.07
CA THR A 66 -4.99 19.19 6.84
C THR A 66 -5.38 18.28 7.99
N GLU A 67 -6.36 18.68 8.81
CA GLU A 67 -6.79 17.93 9.98
C GLU A 67 -7.36 16.57 9.61
N LYS A 68 -8.16 16.53 8.53
CA LYS A 68 -8.74 15.29 8.00
C LYS A 68 -7.69 14.40 7.36
N MET A 69 -6.70 14.95 6.66
CA MET A 69 -5.56 14.18 6.15
C MET A 69 -4.80 13.50 7.28
N VAL A 70 -4.56 14.20 8.40
CA VAL A 70 -3.88 13.63 9.57
C VAL A 70 -4.73 12.53 10.21
N GLU A 71 -6.04 12.72 10.31
CA GLU A 71 -6.96 11.70 10.82
C GLU A 71 -6.96 10.44 9.95
N GLU A 72 -7.12 10.58 8.63
CA GLU A 72 -7.07 9.46 7.68
C GLU A 72 -5.71 8.75 7.73
N GLY A 73 -4.60 9.51 7.77
CA GLY A 73 -3.26 8.93 7.88
C GLY A 73 -3.09 8.10 9.15
N ARG A 74 -3.54 8.62 10.31
CA ARG A 74 -3.51 7.87 11.58
C ARG A 74 -4.37 6.61 11.50
N LEU A 75 -5.56 6.70 10.91
CA LEU A 75 -6.44 5.55 10.71
C LEU A 75 -5.74 4.47 9.89
N VAL A 76 -5.14 4.81 8.74
CA VAL A 76 -4.41 3.86 7.89
C VAL A 76 -3.27 3.19 8.67
N THR A 77 -2.46 3.97 9.40
CA THR A 77 -1.35 3.42 10.20
C THR A 77 -1.81 2.52 11.35
N SER A 78 -3.05 2.65 11.82
CA SER A 78 -3.61 1.83 12.91
C SER A 78 -4.02 0.42 12.47
N TRP A 79 -4.00 0.11 11.18
CA TRP A 79 -4.46 -1.18 10.67
C TRP A 79 -3.46 -2.31 10.85
N GLY A 80 -2.17 -2.00 10.82
CA GLY A 80 -1.08 -2.93 11.08
C GLY A 80 -0.68 -2.95 12.56
N SER A 81 -0.07 -4.04 13.00
CA SER A 81 0.51 -4.23 14.33
C SER A 81 2.02 -4.15 14.31
#